data_AF-A0A6F9AVX6-F1
#
_entry.id   AF-A0A6F9AVX6-F1
#
_cell.length_a   1.000
_cell.length_b   1.000
_cell.length_c   1.000
_cell.angle_alpha   90.00
_cell.angle_beta   90.00
_cell.angle_gamma   90.00
#
_symmetry.space_group_name_H-M   'P 1'
#
loop_
_entity.id
_entity.type
_entity.pdbx_description
1 polymer ?
#
loop_
_entity_poly.entity_id
_entity_poly.type
_entity_poly.pdbx_seq_one_letter_code
_entity_poly.pdbx_strand_id
1 'polypeptide(L)' 'MVKSTRPRGVSCEDQLEAVEWGPDDDTKRSCQSKGKTEDECQNYIRVLLITGRRIFTCGTNAFTPVCTTRQSLITD' A
#
# COMPACT_ATOMS: atom_id res chain seq x y z
N MET A 1 10.34 -5.64 -7.95
CA MET A 1 11.44 -5.28 -7.02
C MET A 1 11.18 -3.89 -6.45
N VAL A 2 10.39 -3.75 -5.38
CA VAL A 2 10.42 -2.52 -4.57
C VAL A 2 11.50 -2.74 -3.52
N LYS A 3 12.68 -2.21 -3.80
CA LYS A 3 13.69 -2.05 -2.77
C LYS A 3 13.11 -1.04 -1.78
N SER A 4 13.06 -1.40 -0.50
CA SER A 4 13.07 -0.42 0.57
C SER A 4 14.30 0.47 0.37
N THR A 5 14.14 1.56 -0.36
CA THR A 5 15.15 2.62 -0.39
C THR A 5 14.95 3.37 0.91
N ARG A 6 15.76 3.00 1.91
CA ARG A 6 16.09 3.91 3.00
C ARG A 6 16.37 5.28 2.39
N PRO A 7 15.60 6.32 2.71
CA PRO A 7 15.86 7.64 2.16
C PRO A 7 17.26 8.06 2.62
N ARG A 8 18.14 8.43 1.69
CA ARG A 8 19.43 9.01 2.06
C ARG A 8 19.17 10.39 2.67
N GLY A 9 19.14 10.44 4.00
CA GLY A 9 18.88 11.65 4.80
C GLY A 9 17.65 11.58 5.71
N VAL A 10 16.90 10.47 5.73
CA VAL A 10 15.85 10.23 6.75
C VAL A 10 16.36 9.13 7.67
N SER A 11 16.58 9.45 8.95
CA SER A 11 16.83 8.45 9.99
C SER A 11 15.56 7.62 10.18
N CYS A 12 15.67 6.33 10.53
CA CYS A 12 14.51 5.50 10.91
C CYS A 12 13.72 6.05 12.12
N GLU A 13 14.15 7.17 12.71
CA GLU A 13 13.64 7.80 13.92
C GLU A 13 12.55 8.86 13.66
N ASP A 14 12.35 9.31 12.42
CA ASP A 14 11.35 10.34 12.04
C ASP A 14 10.11 9.78 11.28
N GLN A 15 10.03 8.47 11.06
CA GLN A 15 8.82 7.82 10.55
C GLN A 15 7.87 7.50 11.71
N LEU A 16 6.76 8.25 11.83
CA LEU A 16 5.76 7.99 12.87
C LEU A 16 5.05 6.64 12.68
N GLU A 17 4.50 6.38 11.48
CA GLU A 17 4.00 5.05 11.08
C GLU A 17 4.07 4.86 9.56
N ALA A 18 4.33 3.63 9.13
CA ALA A 18 4.25 3.21 7.73
C ALA A 18 3.76 1.76 7.64
N VAL A 19 3.01 1.45 6.58
CA VAL A 19 2.53 0.11 6.28
C VAL A 19 2.81 -0.20 4.83
N GLU A 20 3.51 -1.30 4.59
CA GLU A 20 3.59 -1.89 3.26
C GLU A 20 2.30 -2.66 2.99
N TRP A 21 1.67 -2.36 1.85
CA TRP A 21 0.40 -2.96 1.47
C TRP A 21 0.38 -3.32 -0.01
N GLY A 22 1.19 -4.31 -0.38
CA GLY A 22 1.24 -4.89 -1.71
C GLY A 22 0.23 -6.04 -1.91
N PRO A 23 0.01 -6.47 -3.16
CA PRO A 23 -0.73 -7.69 -3.46
C PRO A 23 0.07 -8.91 -3.04
N ASP A 24 -0.63 -9.98 -2.66
CA ASP A 24 0.00 -11.29 -2.48
C ASP A 24 0.51 -11.85 -3.81
N ASP A 25 1.40 -12.84 -3.72
CA ASP A 25 2.07 -13.38 -4.90
C ASP A 25 1.11 -14.04 -5.90
N ASP A 26 0.02 -14.67 -5.43
CA ASP A 26 -0.98 -15.30 -6.30
C ASP A 26 -1.76 -14.23 -7.08
N THR A 27 -2.20 -13.18 -6.39
CA THR A 27 -2.86 -12.02 -6.99
C THR A 27 -1.95 -11.34 -8.03
N LYS A 28 -0.66 -11.16 -7.70
CA LYS A 28 0.33 -10.59 -8.63
C LYS A 28 0.56 -11.50 -9.85
N ARG A 29 0.72 -12.82 -9.65
CA ARG A 29 0.84 -13.81 -10.74
C ARG A 29 -0.39 -13.82 -11.64
N SER A 30 -1.59 -13.77 -11.05
CA SER A 30 -2.87 -13.72 -11.78
C SER A 30 -3.02 -12.45 -12.62
N CYS A 31 -2.52 -11.31 -12.12
CA CYS A 31 -2.46 -10.08 -12.89
C CYS A 31 -1.50 -10.17 -14.08
N GLN A 32 -0.29 -10.69 -13.86
CA GLN A 32 0.73 -10.83 -14.91
C GLN A 32 0.34 -11.86 -15.98
N SER A 33 -0.33 -12.96 -15.60
CA SER A 33 -0.83 -13.95 -16.56
C SER A 33 -1.89 -13.39 -17.51
N LYS A 34 -2.53 -12.27 -17.15
CA LYS A 34 -3.45 -11.50 -18.01
C LYS A 34 -2.73 -10.47 -18.91
N GLY A 35 -1.40 -10.51 -18.98
CA GLY A 35 -0.59 -9.67 -19.87
C GLY A 35 -0.27 -8.28 -19.32
N LYS A 36 -0.41 -8.07 -18.01
CA LYS A 36 -0.06 -6.82 -17.34
C LYS A 36 1.41 -6.78 -16.91
N THR A 37 1.98 -5.59 -16.91
CA THR A 37 3.38 -5.36 -16.50
C THR A 37 3.55 -5.51 -14.99
N GLU A 38 4.80 -5.70 -14.51
CA GLU A 38 5.07 -5.80 -13.07
C GLU A 38 4.59 -4.56 -12.30
N ASP A 39 4.73 -3.39 -12.91
CA ASP A 39 4.30 -2.12 -12.33
C ASP A 39 2.78 -2.05 -12.25
N GLU A 40 2.05 -2.38 -13.33
CA GLU A 40 0.58 -2.42 -13.31
C GLU A 40 0.02 -3.41 -12.26
N CYS A 41 0.79 -4.44 -11.90
CA CYS A 41 0.41 -5.46 -10.91
C CYS A 41 0.80 -5.09 -9.47
N GLN A 42 0.97 -3.81 -9.15
CA GLN A 42 1.11 -3.34 -7.78
C GLN A 42 -0.26 -2.97 -7.16
N ASN A 43 -0.26 -2.75 -5.85
CA ASN A 43 -1.39 -2.16 -5.15
C ASN A 43 -1.22 -0.63 -5.08
N TYR A 44 -1.91 0.09 -5.95
CA TYR A 44 -1.91 1.55 -5.95
C TYR A 44 -3.09 2.06 -5.14
N ILE A 45 -2.81 2.87 -4.12
CA ILE A 45 -3.85 3.52 -3.31
C ILE A 45 -4.65 4.49 -4.18
N ARG A 46 -5.98 4.34 -4.20
CA ARG A 46 -6.90 5.19 -4.96
C ARG A 46 -7.91 5.89 -4.07
N VAL A 47 -8.21 5.34 -2.91
CA VAL A 47 -9.11 5.94 -1.92
C VAL A 47 -8.38 6.01 -0.59
N LEU A 48 -8.43 7.19 0.03
CA LEU A 48 -7.95 7.44 1.39
C LEU A 48 -8.92 8.39 2.07
N LEU A 49 -9.64 7.91 3.07
CA LEU A 49 -10.57 8.67 3.88
C LEU A 49 -10.10 8.65 5.34
N ILE A 50 -10.07 9.82 5.96
CA ILE A 50 -9.68 9.98 7.36
C ILE A 50 -10.87 10.57 8.11
N THR A 51 -11.30 9.90 9.18
CA THR A 51 -12.42 10.34 10.02
C THR A 51 -12.05 10.16 11.48
N GLY A 52 -11.65 11.26 12.13
CA GLY A 52 -11.05 11.21 13.46
C GLY A 52 -9.81 10.30 13.44
N ARG A 53 -9.83 9.27 14.28
CA ARG A 53 -8.75 8.25 14.33
C ARG A 53 -8.90 7.14 13.30
N ARG A 54 -9.92 7.12 12.45
CA ARG A 54 -10.15 6.03 11.49
C ARG A 54 -9.60 6.40 10.12
N ILE A 55 -8.75 5.54 9.59
CA ILE A 55 -8.24 5.59 8.22
C ILE A 55 -8.93 4.47 7.43
N PHE A 56 -9.70 4.82 6.42
CA PHE A 56 -10.23 3.90 5.43
C PHE A 56 -9.44 4.07 4.13
N THR A 57 -8.92 2.99 3.58
CA THR A 57 -8.13 3.05 2.35
C THR A 57 -8.54 1.93 1.39
N CYS A 58 -8.55 2.23 0.09
CA CYS A 58 -8.69 1.23 -0.97
C CYS A 58 -7.57 1.38 -1.99
N GLY A 59 -7.12 0.25 -2.52
CA GLY A 59 -6.11 0.21 -3.57
C GLY A 59 -6.45 -0.78 -4.68
N THR A 60 -5.75 -0.67 -5.81
CA THR A 60 -6.00 -1.46 -7.01
C THR A 60 -5.67 -2.94 -6.86
N ASN A 61 -4.70 -3.26 -6.00
CA ASN A 61 -4.23 -4.60 -5.65
C ASN A 61 -4.15 -5.55 -6.86
N ALA A 62 -3.31 -5.16 -7.83
CA ALA A 62 -3.12 -5.87 -9.09
C ALA A 62 -4.44 -6.19 -9.83
N PHE A 63 -5.27 -5.17 -10.05
CA PHE A 63 -6.61 -5.29 -10.65
C PHE A 63 -7.61 -6.15 -9.85
N THR A 64 -7.34 -6.41 -8.57
CA THR A 64 -8.25 -7.09 -7.63
C THR A 64 -8.49 -6.17 -6.44
N PRO A 65 -9.29 -5.11 -6.59
CA PRO A 65 -9.33 -4.00 -5.64
C PRO A 65 -9.73 -4.46 -4.24
N VAL A 66 -9.02 -3.94 -3.24
CA VAL A 66 -9.27 -4.23 -1.83
C VAL A 66 -9.35 -2.94 -1.02
N CYS A 67 -10.08 -3.00 0.08
CA CYS A 67 -10.21 -1.92 1.03
C CYS A 67 -9.89 -2.40 2.45
N THR A 68 -9.36 -1.52 3.29
CA THR A 68 -9.14 -1.80 4.71
C THR A 68 -9.44 -0.56 5.56
N THR A 69 -9.81 -0.78 6.81
CA THR A 69 -9.94 0.28 7.82
C THR A 69 -8.97 0.02 8.94
N ARG A 70 -8.20 1.04 9.34
CA ARG A 70 -7.32 1.00 10.51
C ARG A 70 -7.55 2.19 11.42
N GLN A 71 -7.17 2.06 12.67
CA GLN A 71 -7.13 3.19 13.60
C GLN A 71 -5.72 3.78 13.58
N SER A 72 -5.62 5.10 13.38
CA SER A 72 -4.38 5.85 13.50
C SER A 72 -4.11 6.15 14.97
N LEU A 73 -2.88 5.88 15.41
CA LEU A 73 -2.43 6.15 16.77
C LEU A 73 -1.78 7.54 16.90
N ILE A 74 -1.66 8.32 15.82
CA ILE A 74 -0.93 9.59 15.77
C ILE A 74 -1.79 10.79 16.22
N THR A 75 -3.10 10.60 16.47
CA THR A 75 -4.01 11.69 16.89
C THR A 75 -4.31 11.63 18.39
N ASP A 76 -3.27 11.86 19.20
CA ASP A 76 -3.34 12.37 20.58
C ASP A 76 -2.46 13.61 20.70
#